data_AF-A0A533BJE0-F1
#
_entry.id   AF-A0A533BJE0-F1
#
_cell.length_a   1.000
_cell.length_b   1.000
_cell.length_c   1.000
_cell.angle_alpha   90.00
_cell.angle_beta   90.00
_cell.angle_gamma   90.00
#
_symmetry.space_group_name_H-M   'P 1'
#
loop_
_entity.id
_entity.type
_entity.pdbx_description
1 polymer ?
#
loop_
_entity_poly.entity_id
_entity_poly.type
_entity_poly.pdbx_seq_one_letter_code
_entity_poly.pdbx_strand_id
1 'polypeptide(L)' 'MNQRRAIRIGVTADIHGLFDPAIRRHFRGVDHILHAGDIGDLSVIEQLEQIAPVTGV' A
#
# COMPACT_ATOMS: atom_id res chain seq x y z
N MET A 1 -25.89 -13.81 -12.45
CA MET A 1 -24.49 -13.73 -12.93
C MET A 1 -23.65 -13.17 -11.80
N ASN A 2 -22.86 -14.00 -11.11
CA ASN A 2 -21.94 -13.52 -10.07
C ASN A 2 -20.71 -12.93 -10.75
N GLN A 3 -20.67 -11.61 -10.89
CA GLN A 3 -19.46 -10.93 -11.33
C GLN A 3 -18.44 -11.01 -10.19
N ARG A 4 -17.33 -11.71 -10.42
CA ARG A 4 -16.22 -11.76 -9.48
C ARG A 4 -15.53 -10.39 -9.52
N ARG A 5 -15.60 -9.64 -8.43
CA ARG A 5 -14.93 -8.34 -8.32
C ARG A 5 -13.42 -8.55 -8.45
N ALA A 6 -12.76 -7.79 -9.34
CA ALA A 6 -11.32 -7.77 -9.44
C ALA A 6 -10.73 -7.12 -8.16
N ILE A 7 -9.70 -7.74 -7.59
CA ILE A 7 -8.95 -7.19 -6.46
C ILE A 7 -7.92 -6.21 -7.02
N ARG A 8 -7.89 -4.99 -6.47
CA ARG A 8 -6.92 -3.97 -6.86
C ARG A 8 -5.79 -3.92 -5.83
N ILE A 9 -4.56 -4.17 -6.27
CA ILE A 9 -3.38 -4.17 -5.41
C ILE A 9 -2.56 -2.91 -5.69
N GLY A 10 -2.25 -2.13 -4.64
CA GLY A 10 -1.24 -1.08 -4.68
C GLY A 10 0.14 -1.69 -4.41
N VAL A 11 1.17 -1.28 -5.14
CA VAL A 11 2.54 -1.76 -4.94
C VAL A 11 3.46 -0.58 -4.78
N THR A 12 4.29 -0.62 -3.73
CA THR A 12 5.38 0.34 -3.47
C THR A 12 6.61 -0.43 -2.99
N ALA A 13 7.80 0.16 -3.11
CA ALA A 13 9.06 -0.47 -2.73
C ALA A 13 10.10 0.61 -2.40
N ASP A 14 11.12 0.23 -1.61
CA ASP A 14 12.32 1.04 -1.34
C ASP A 14 12.02 2.49 -0.96
N ILE A 15 11.07 2.67 -0.04
CA ILE A 15 10.62 4.00 0.40
C ILE A 15 11.53 4.57 1.49
N HIS A 16 12.41 3.75 2.10
CA HIS A 16 13.45 4.19 3.05
C HIS A 16 12.96 5.16 4.15
N GLY A 17 11.76 4.90 4.70
CA GLY A 17 11.13 5.70 5.74
C GLY A 17 10.37 6.93 5.24
N LEU A 18 10.35 7.20 3.94
CA LEU A 18 9.62 8.32 3.35
C LEU A 18 8.18 7.91 2.98
N PHE A 19 7.21 8.51 3.65
CA PHE A 19 5.82 8.47 3.20
C PHE A 19 5.47 9.71 2.38
N ASP A 20 5.43 9.57 1.06
CA ASP A 20 4.96 10.64 0.16
C ASP A 20 3.43 10.80 0.28
N PRO A 21 2.90 11.99 0.64
CA PRO A 21 1.46 12.25 0.69
C PRO A 21 0.70 11.88 -0.59
N ALA A 22 1.36 11.89 -1.75
CA ALA A 22 0.78 11.47 -3.03
C ALA A 22 0.36 10.00 -3.05
N ILE A 23 0.93 9.13 -2.19
CA ILE A 23 0.54 7.71 -2.07
C ILE A 23 -0.97 7.60 -1.79
N ARG A 24 -1.53 8.45 -0.92
CA ARG A 24 -2.97 8.47 -0.62
C ARG A 24 -3.84 8.66 -1.85
N ARG A 25 -3.39 9.49 -2.80
CA ARG A 25 -4.12 9.75 -4.05
C ARG A 25 -4.04 8.55 -4.99
N HIS A 26 -2.85 7.97 -5.16
CA HIS A 26 -2.63 6.87 -6.10
C HIS A 26 -3.24 5.56 -5.59
N PHE A 27 -3.23 5.34 -4.28
CA PHE A 27 -3.72 4.10 -3.65
C PHE A 27 -5.21 4.19 -3.26
N ARG A 28 -5.91 5.26 -3.65
CA ARG A 28 -7.34 5.39 -3.37
C ARG A 28 -8.12 4.23 -3.99
N GLY A 29 -8.80 3.45 -3.13
CA GLY A 29 -9.65 2.33 -3.54
C GLY A 29 -8.90 1.07 -3.95
N VAL A 30 -7.63 0.93 -3.56
CA VAL A 30 -6.97 -0.39 -3.56
C VAL A 30 -7.55 -1.22 -2.42
N ASP A 31 -7.60 -2.53 -2.63
CA ASP A 31 -8.09 -3.49 -1.64
C ASP A 31 -6.97 -3.97 -0.71
N HIS A 32 -5.71 -3.90 -1.17
CA HIS A 32 -4.53 -4.32 -0.42
C HIS A 32 -3.28 -3.60 -0.95
N ILE A 33 -2.25 -3.47 -0.11
CA ILE A 33 -0.96 -2.88 -0.47
C ILE A 33 0.15 -3.92 -0.28
N LEU A 34 1.02 -4.05 -1.28
CA LEU A 34 2.27 -4.79 -1.17
C LEU A 34 3.43 -3.81 -1.08
N HIS A 35 4.25 -3.96 -0.03
CA HIS A 35 5.54 -3.29 0.08
C HIS A 35 6.65 -4.27 -0.26
N ALA A 36 7.32 -4.07 -1.40
CA ALA A 36 8.21 -5.06 -2.02
C ALA A 36 9.70 -4.64 -1.99
N GLY A 37 10.14 -4.03 -0.88
CA GLY A 37 11.51 -3.57 -0.72
C GLY A 37 11.78 -3.02 0.68
N ASP A 38 12.82 -2.20 0.82
CA ASP A 38 13.17 -1.60 2.11
C ASP A 38 12.12 -0.56 2.54
N ILE A 39 11.49 -0.81 3.69
CA ILE A 39 10.53 0.10 4.30
C ILE A 39 11.24 1.28 4.97
N GLY A 40 12.45 1.07 5.51
CA GLY A 40 13.11 1.98 6.44
C GLY A 40 12.39 2.06 7.79
N ASP A 41 11.57 3.10 7.97
CA ASP A 41 10.83 3.35 9.22
C ASP A 41 9.48 2.59 9.24
N LEU A 42 9.25 1.81 10.29
CA LEU A 42 8.00 1.07 10.51
C LEU A 42 6.77 1.99 10.66
N SER A 43 6.94 3.25 11.06
CA SER A 43 5.85 4.23 11.10
C SER A 43 5.19 4.44 9.72
N VAL A 44 5.91 4.13 8.64
CA VAL A 44 5.37 4.18 7.28
C VAL A 44 4.35 3.07 7.02
N ILE A 45 4.52 1.89 7.63
CA ILE A 45 3.52 0.81 7.56
C ILE A 45 2.22 1.28 8.19
N GLU A 46 2.29 1.89 9.39
CA GLU A 46 1.10 2.42 10.08
C GLU A 46 0.35 3.44 9.21
N GLN A 47 1.09 4.27 8.45
CA GLN A 47 0.52 5.25 7.53
C GLN A 47 -0.08 4.63 6.27
N LEU A 48 0.53 3.57 5.73
CA LEU A 48 0.00 2.79 4.60
C LEU A 48 -1.26 2.00 5.00
N GLU A 49 -1.28 1.44 6.22
CA GLU A 49 -2.42 0.70 6.77
C GLU A 49 -3.66 1.57 7.00
N GLN A 50 -3.50 2.90 7.10
CA GLN A 50 -4.65 3.83 7.06
C GLN A 50 -5.36 3.85 5.70
N ILE A 51 -4.74 3.31 4.64
CA ILE A 51 -5.30 3.29 3.28
C ILE A 51 -5.94 1.93 2.97
N ALA A 52 -5.18 0.85 3.19
CA ALA A 52 -5.61 -0.53 2.99
C ALA A 52 -4.65 -1.48 3.74
N PRO A 53 -5.03 -2.74 4.00
CA PRO A 53 -4.14 -3.71 4.64
C PRO A 53 -2.82 -3.86 3.87
N VAL A 54 -1.70 -4.00 4.59
CA VAL A 54 -0.35 -4.04 4.02
C VAL A 54 0.26 -5.42 4.19
N THR A 55 1.01 -5.87 3.19
CA THR A 55 1.94 -7.00 3.33
C THR A 55 3.33 -6.56 2.89
N GLY A 56 4.29 -6.67 3.79
CA GLY A 56 5.71 -6.61 3.43
C GLY A 56 6.14 -7.94 2.81
N VAL A 57 6.91 -7.88 1.73
CA VAL A 57 7.42 -9.04 0.97
C VAL A 57 8.93 -8.98 0.91
#